data_AF-A0A920ITA5-F1
#
_entry.id   AF-A0A920ITA5-F1
#
_cell.length_a   1.000
_cell.length_b   1.000
_cell.length_c   1.000
_cell.angle_alpha   90.00
_cell.angle_beta   90.00
_cell.angle_gamma   90.00
#
_symmetry.space_group_name_H-M   'P 1'
#
loop_
_entity.id
_entity.type
_entity.pdbx_description
1 polymer ?
#
loop_
_entity_poly.entity_id
_entity_poly.type
_entity_poly.pdbx_seq_one_letter_code
_entity_poly.pdbx_strand_id
1 'polypeptide(L)' 'MATEIKSPTFPESVIDGTVANWIKKKGDSVSQDEVIAEIETDKVVLEVVAPFDGQIL' A
#
# COMPACT_ATOMS: atom_id res chain seq x y z
N MET A 1 1.08 -3.11 -19.21
CA MET A 1 1.84 -2.03 -18.55
C MET A 1 1.67 -2.26 -17.06
N ALA A 2 2.75 -2.48 -16.31
CA ALA A 2 2.67 -2.60 -14.86
C ALA A 2 2.85 -1.23 -14.24
N THR A 3 2.10 -0.92 -13.20
CA THR A 3 2.31 0.30 -12.41
C THR A 3 3.12 -0.06 -11.17
N GLU A 4 4.07 0.79 -10.85
CA GLU A 4 4.75 0.72 -9.57
C GLU A 4 3.91 1.45 -8.54
N ILE A 5 3.42 0.70 -7.55
CA ILE A 5 2.72 1.28 -6.40
C ILE A 5 3.78 1.79 -5.45
N LYS A 6 3.77 3.11 -5.21
CA LYS A 6 4.70 3.77 -4.29
C LYS A 6 4.13 3.76 -2.87
N SER A 7 5.01 3.88 -1.90
CA SER A 7 4.61 4.10 -0.51
C SER A 7 3.78 5.39 -0.37
N PRO A 8 2.79 5.42 0.53
CA PRO A 8 2.05 6.63 0.86
C PRO A 8 2.99 7.69 1.44
N THR A 9 2.56 8.96 1.37
CA THR A 9 3.30 10.07 1.95
C THR A 9 3.35 9.90 3.47
N PHE A 10 4.56 9.77 4.01
CA PHE A 10 4.76 9.73 5.45
C PHE A 10 4.62 11.14 6.06
N PRO A 11 4.06 11.28 7.28
CA PRO A 11 4.09 12.53 8.02
C PRO A 11 5.54 12.99 8.23
N GLU A 12 5.78 14.31 8.35
CA GLU A 12 7.14 14.86 8.60
C GLU A 12 7.84 14.26 9.82
N SER A 13 7.08 13.68 10.77
CA SER A 13 7.60 13.05 11.97
C SER A 13 7.90 11.54 11.82
N VAL A 14 7.61 10.92 10.68
CA VAL A 14 7.80 9.49 10.41
C VAL A 14 8.76 9.34 9.25
N ILE A 15 9.92 8.74 9.52
CA ILE A 15 11.04 8.63 8.58
C ILE A 15 11.03 7.26 7.91
N ASP A 16 10.54 6.24 8.63
CA ASP A 16 10.55 4.84 8.21
C ASP A 16 9.21 4.19 8.60
N GLY A 17 8.71 3.33 7.72
CA GLY A 17 7.50 2.53 7.94
C GLY A 17 7.74 1.09 7.54
N THR A 18 7.26 0.15 8.34
CA THR A 18 7.36 -1.29 8.05
C THR A 18 6.04 -1.76 7.47
N VAL A 19 6.08 -2.57 6.41
CA VAL A 19 4.86 -3.22 5.90
C VAL A 19 4.41 -4.23 6.95
N ALA A 20 3.33 -3.90 7.65
CA ALA A 20 2.77 -4.75 8.70
C ALA A 20 2.01 -5.91 8.09
N ASN A 21 1.18 -5.63 7.08
CA ASN A 21 0.34 -6.65 6.48
C ASN A 21 0.14 -6.46 4.99
N TRP A 22 0.21 -7.56 4.24
CA TRP A 22 -0.16 -7.61 2.83
C TRP A 22 -1.57 -8.17 2.72
N ILE A 23 -2.54 -7.29 2.46
CA ILE A 23 -3.94 -7.69 2.24
C ILE A 23 -4.06 -8.41 0.90
N LYS A 24 -3.38 -7.88 -0.12
CA LYS A 24 -3.40 -8.39 -1.49
C LYS A 24 -2.08 -9.06 -1.82
N LYS A 25 -2.17 -10.19 -2.51
CA LYS A 25 -1.03 -11.01 -2.91
C LYS A 25 -0.81 -10.93 -4.41
N LYS A 26 0.39 -11.29 -4.85
CA LYS A 26 0.70 -11.49 -6.27
C LYS A 26 -0.31 -12.43 -6.92
N GLY A 27 -0.94 -11.96 -7.99
CA GLY A 27 -2.00 -12.62 -8.73
C GLY A 27 -3.43 -12.22 -8.30
N ASP A 28 -3.59 -11.43 -7.25
CA ASP A 28 -4.91 -10.99 -6.79
C ASP A 28 -5.39 -9.77 -7.57
N SER A 29 -6.69 -9.72 -7.89
CA SER A 29 -7.30 -8.57 -8.54
C SER A 29 -7.61 -7.49 -7.51
N VAL A 30 -7.34 -6.24 -7.83
CA VAL A 30 -7.57 -5.07 -6.97
C VAL A 30 -8.37 -4.03 -7.73
N SER A 31 -9.25 -3.33 -7.02
CA SER A 31 -10.02 -2.22 -7.56
C SER A 31 -9.35 -0.89 -7.26
N GLN A 32 -9.66 0.16 -8.02
CA GLN A 32 -9.28 1.53 -7.65
C GLN A 32 -9.79 1.86 -6.23
N ASP A 33 -8.96 2.52 -5.42
CA ASP A 33 -9.21 2.86 -4.01
C ASP A 33 -9.31 1.65 -3.06
N GLU A 34 -8.94 0.44 -3.50
CA GLU A 34 -8.93 -0.76 -2.68
C GLU A 34 -7.62 -0.89 -1.88
N VAL A 35 -7.70 -1.22 -0.59
CA VAL A 35 -6.52 -1.38 0.27
C VAL A 35 -5.78 -2.68 -0.08
N ILE A 36 -4.49 -2.55 -0.39
CA ILE A 36 -3.64 -3.67 -0.81
C ILE A 36 -2.63 -4.08 0.26
N ALA A 37 -2.20 -3.13 1.09
CA ALA A 37 -1.21 -3.33 2.13
C ALA A 37 -1.36 -2.28 3.23
N GLU A 38 -0.88 -2.62 4.41
CA GLU A 38 -0.87 -1.76 5.59
C GLU A 38 0.58 -1.54 6.01
N ILE A 39 0.95 -0.27 6.16
CA ILE A 39 2.25 0.15 6.64
C ILE A 39 2.06 0.64 8.07
N GLU A 40 2.67 -0.06 9.01
CA GLU A 40 2.71 0.38 10.39
C GLU A 40 3.95 1.24 10.60
N THR A 41 3.73 2.37 11.26
CA THR A 41 4.75 3.31 11.66
C THR A 41 4.70 3.48 13.17
N ASP A 42 5.72 4.10 13.75
CA ASP A 42 5.81 4.35 15.20
C ASP A 42 4.58 5.08 15.79
N LYS A 43 3.86 5.84 14.96
CA LYS A 43 2.75 6.70 15.42
C LYS A 43 1.38 6.31 14.89
N VAL A 44 1.30 5.81 13.66
CA VAL A 44 0.04 5.54 12.97
C VAL A 44 0.18 4.37 11.99
N VAL A 45 -0.95 3.76 11.65
CA VAL A 45 -1.06 2.82 10.54
C VAL A 45 -1.49 3.59 9.29
N LEU A 46 -0.76 3.40 8.19
CA LEU A 46 -1.03 3.95 6.88
C LEU A 46 -1.52 2.84 5.96
N GLU A 47 -2.59 3.12 5.21
CA GLU A 47 -3.14 2.18 4.25
C GLU A 47 -2.60 2.49 2.86
N VAL A 48 -2.08 1.48 2.18
CA VAL A 48 -1.69 1.54 0.77
C VAL A 48 -2.90 1.14 -0.05
N VAL A 49 -3.44 2.08 -0.82
CA VAL A 49 -4.56 1.84 -1.74
C VAL A 49 -4.08 1.67 -3.17
N ALA A 50 -4.81 0.89 -3.95
CA ALA A 50 -4.56 0.73 -5.38
C ALA A 50 -4.99 2.00 -6.14
N PRO A 51 -4.09 2.61 -6.93
CA PRO A 51 -4.41 3.84 -7.66
C PRO A 51 -5.38 3.63 -8.83
N PHE A 52 -5.52 2.38 -9.32
CA PHE A 52 -6.42 1.99 -10.40
C PHE A 52 -6.72 0.49 -10.31
N ASP A 53 -7.77 0.06 -11.01
CA ASP A 53 -8.15 -1.34 -11.14
C ASP A 53 -7.09 -2.14 -11.92
N GLY A 54 -6.86 -3.37 -11.47
CA GLY A 54 -5.87 -4.24 -12.08
C GLY A 54 -5.59 -5.51 -11.28
N GLN A 55 -4.41 -6.07 -11.50
CA GLN A 55 -3.96 -7.28 -10.83
C GLN A 55 -2.56 -7.06 -10.26
N ILE A 56 -2.32 -7.47 -9.02
CA ILE A 56 -1.00 -7.42 -8.40
C ILE A 56 -0.10 -8.42 -9.11
N LEU A 57 1.09 -8.01 -9.56
CA LEU A 57 2.04 -8.85 -10.29
C LEU A 57 3.23 -9.31 -9.46
#